data_AF-A0A928W6W2-F1
#
_entry.id   AF-A0A928W6W2-F1
#
_cell.length_a   1.000
_cell.length_b   1.000
_cell.length_c   1.000
_cell.angle_alpha   90.00
_cell.angle_beta   90.00
_cell.angle_gamma   90.00
#
_symmetry.space_group_name_H-M   'P 1'
#
loop_
_entity.id
_entity.type
_entity.pdbx_description
1 polymer ?
#
loop_
_entity_poly.entity_id
_entity_poly.type
_entity_poly.pdbx_seq_one_letter_code
_entity_poly.pdbx_strand_id
1 'polypeptide(L)'
;MWATDPKSGKKVRFYSRLEAKKKLDISEATFHKYINVLVVSWKERFQYIPKQTHWSDYQVYCLNFVKRLFKTGRNELEVINYILQYQIPEPLEPEDNFNSDRDILSS
;
A
#
# COMPACT_ATOMS: atom_id res chain seq x y z
N MET A 1 2.92 11.11 -8.17
CA MET A 1 2.79 10.82 -9.62
C MET A 1 1.54 9.99 -9.84
N TRP A 2 0.85 10.12 -10.97
CA TRP A 2 -0.28 9.25 -11.35
C TRP A 2 0.10 8.47 -12.61
N ALA A 3 -0.26 7.20 -12.68
CA ALA A 3 -0.17 6.40 -13.90
C ALA A 3 -1.50 5.67 -14.13
N THR A 4 -1.84 5.39 -15.38
CA THR A 4 -3.02 4.58 -15.71
C THR A 4 -2.59 3.13 -15.80
N ASP A 5 -3.24 2.24 -15.05
CA ASP A 5 -3.00 0.80 -15.18
C ASP A 5 -3.50 0.31 -16.54
N PRO A 6 -2.64 -0.31 -17.37
CA PRO A 6 -3.00 -0.65 -18.76
C PRO A 6 -4.01 -1.80 -18.86
N LYS A 7 -4.24 -2.56 -17.79
CA LYS A 7 -5.20 -3.68 -17.78
C LYS A 7 -6.59 -3.24 -17.34
N SER A 8 -6.67 -2.38 -16.33
CA SER A 8 -7.92 -1.96 -15.70
C SER A 8 -8.37 -0.56 -16.10
N GLY A 9 -7.50 0.26 -16.72
CA GLY A 9 -7.77 1.66 -17.03
C GLY A 9 -7.84 2.57 -15.80
N LYS A 10 -7.63 2.03 -14.60
CA LYS A 10 -7.72 2.79 -13.33
C LYS A 10 -6.48 3.66 -13.13
N LYS A 11 -6.69 4.86 -12.59
CA LYS A 11 -5.59 5.75 -12.19
C LYS A 11 -4.97 5.24 -10.89
N VAL A 12 -3.69 4.90 -10.94
CA VAL A 12 -2.88 4.47 -9.80
C VAL A 12 -1.97 5.61 -9.36
N ARG A 13 -2.01 5.99 -8.09
CA ARG A 13 -1.08 6.96 -7.53
C ARG A 13 0.21 6.28 -7.10
N PHE A 14 1.32 6.92 -7.40
CA PHE A 14 2.66 6.55 -6.97
C PHE A 14 3.27 7.64 -6.08
N TYR A 15 3.91 7.19 -5.00
CA TYR A 15 4.61 8.01 -4.01
C TYR A 15 6.10 7.73 -4.09
N SER A 16 6.93 8.77 -4.07
CA SER A 16 8.34 8.60 -3.75
C SER A 16 8.52 7.94 -2.38
N ARG A 17 9.69 7.35 -2.14
CA ARG A 17 10.05 6.80 -0.82
C ARG A 17 9.84 7.81 0.33
N LEU A 18 10.16 9.09 0.09
CA LEU A 18 9.97 10.16 1.09
C LEU A 18 8.49 10.39 1.39
N GLU A 19 7.65 10.48 0.36
CA GLU A 19 6.21 10.64 0.51
C GLU A 19 5.55 9.44 1.18
N ALA A 20 5.95 8.21 0.84
CA ALA A 20 5.44 6.99 1.46
C ALA A 20 5.73 6.97 2.97
N LYS A 21 6.97 7.26 3.37
CA LYS A 21 7.34 7.37 4.80
C LYS A 21 6.56 8.46 5.52
N LYS A 22 6.40 9.64 4.90
CA LYS A 22 5.65 10.76 5.48
C LYS A 22 4.17 10.39 5.67
N LYS A 23 3.55 9.74 4.67
CA LYS A 23 2.16 9.28 4.74
C LYS A 23 1.96 8.21 5.81
N LEU A 24 2.94 7.33 5.98
CA LEU A 24 2.92 6.29 6.99
C LEU A 24 3.35 6.78 8.36
N ASP A 25 3.92 7.98 8.48
CA ASP A 25 4.52 8.51 9.70
C ASP A 25 5.46 7.49 10.37
N ILE A 26 6.54 7.14 9.66
CA ILE A 26 7.56 6.17 10.10
C ILE A 26 8.98 6.58 9.70
N SER A 27 9.96 6.09 10.45
CA SER A 27 11.40 6.28 10.17
C SER A 27 11.88 5.45 8.97
N GLU A 28 13.08 5.77 8.47
CA GLU A 28 13.75 5.01 7.41
C GLU A 28 14.03 3.55 7.82
N ALA A 29 14.46 3.33 9.07
CA ALA A 29 14.72 1.99 9.59
C ALA A 29 13.43 1.17 9.69
N THR A 30 12.35 1.79 10.17
CA THR A 30 11.02 1.18 10.25
C THR A 30 10.48 0.85 8.86
N PHE A 31 10.68 1.74 7.88
CA PHE A 31 10.29 1.51 6.50
C PHE A 31 10.99 0.26 5.93
N HIS A 32 12.31 0.16 6.05
CA HIS A 32 13.07 -1.02 5.63
C HIS A 32 12.58 -2.30 6.33
N LYS A 33 12.33 -2.24 7.64
CA LYS A 33 11.79 -3.38 8.39
C LYS A 33 10.47 -3.88 7.80
N TYR A 34 9.52 -2.99 7.53
CA TYR A 34 8.22 -3.37 7.00
C TYR A 34 8.31 -3.94 5.58
N ILE A 35 9.26 -3.43 4.79
CA ILE A 35 9.57 -4.01 3.48
C ILE A 35 10.10 -5.43 3.58
N ASN A 36 11.04 -5.69 4.48
CA ASN A 36 11.55 -7.04 4.68
C ASN A 36 10.43 -8.00 5.07
N VAL A 37 9.52 -7.58 5.97
CA VAL A 37 8.33 -8.37 6.32
C VAL A 37 7.49 -8.71 5.07
N LEU A 38 7.19 -7.74 4.20
CA LEU A 38 6.41 -7.97 2.98
C LEU A 38 7.13 -8.87 1.97
N VAL A 39 8.44 -8.69 1.79
CA VAL A 39 9.25 -9.51 0.87
C VAL A 39 9.33 -10.96 1.35
N VAL A 40 9.46 -11.18 2.66
CA VAL A 40 9.51 -12.53 3.25
C VAL A 40 8.13 -13.18 3.22
N SER A 41 7.08 -12.45 3.60
CA SER A 41 5.71 -13.00 3.67
C SER A 41 5.03 -13.13 2.30
N TRP A 42 5.42 -12.35 1.30
CA TRP A 42 4.75 -12.35 -0.01
C TRP A 42 5.70 -12.02 -1.17
N LYS A 43 6.74 -12.83 -1.29
CA LYS A 43 7.84 -12.66 -2.27
C LYS A 43 7.36 -12.41 -3.69
N GLU A 44 6.39 -13.16 -4.19
CA GLU A 44 5.92 -13.04 -5.59
C GLU A 44 5.38 -11.63 -5.92
N ARG A 45 4.68 -10.99 -4.97
CA ARG A 45 4.14 -9.63 -5.14
C ARG A 45 5.18 -8.54 -4.91
N PHE A 46 6.21 -8.82 -4.12
CA PHE A 46 7.15 -7.79 -3.64
C PHE A 46 8.61 -8.01 -4.03
N GLN A 47 8.94 -9.01 -4.86
CA GLN A 47 10.32 -9.36 -5.24
C GLN A 47 11.13 -8.21 -5.85
N TYR A 48 10.47 -7.26 -6.52
CA TYR A 48 11.13 -6.14 -7.22
C TYR A 48 11.27 -4.87 -6.36
N ILE A 49 10.74 -4.88 -5.13
CA ILE A 49 10.79 -3.72 -4.24
C ILE A 49 12.20 -3.20 -3.94
N PRO A 50 13.23 -4.03 -3.71
CA PRO A 50 14.53 -3.53 -3.26
C PRO A 50 15.19 -2.51 -4.20
N LYS A 51 14.81 -2.49 -5.49
CA LYS A 51 15.31 -1.55 -6.51
C LYS A 51 14.30 -0.44 -6.84
N GLN A 52 13.15 -0.40 -6.18
CA GLN A 52 12.03 0.46 -6.53
C GLN A 52 12.18 1.85 -5.88
N THR A 53 11.94 2.91 -6.67
CA THR A 53 12.04 4.30 -6.22
C THR A 53 10.69 4.93 -5.84
N HIS A 54 9.60 4.37 -6.36
CA HIS A 54 8.23 4.86 -6.20
C HIS A 54 7.30 3.74 -5.76
N TRP A 55 6.23 4.05 -5.04
CA TRP A 55 5.38 3.10 -4.34
C TRP A 55 3.93 3.33 -4.73
N SER A 56 3.20 2.31 -5.17
CA SER A 56 1.77 2.47 -5.48
C SER A 56 0.95 2.65 -4.20
N ASP A 57 -0.27 3.19 -4.33
CA ASP A 57 -1.26 3.24 -3.23
C ASP A 57 -1.42 1.88 -2.54
N TYR A 58 -1.50 0.80 -3.32
CA TYR A 58 -1.61 -0.56 -2.78
C TYR A 58 -0.39 -0.97 -1.96
N GLN A 59 0.83 -0.68 -2.43
CA GLN A 59 2.05 -1.01 -1.68
C GLN A 59 2.14 -0.21 -0.36
N VAL A 60 1.74 1.08 -0.40
CA VAL A 60 1.66 1.92 0.82
C VAL A 60 0.57 1.41 1.77
N TYR A 61 -0.55 0.91 1.24
CA TYR A 61 -1.59 0.26 2.03
C TYR A 61 -1.07 -1.00 2.73
N CYS A 62 -0.35 -1.88 2.02
CA CYS A 62 0.25 -3.08 2.62
C CYS A 62 1.25 -2.73 3.73
N LEU A 63 2.07 -1.70 3.52
CA LEU A 63 2.96 -1.16 4.57
C LEU A 63 2.20 -0.65 5.79
N ASN A 64 1.06 0.03 5.58
CA ASN A 64 0.21 0.49 6.68
C ASN A 64 -0.43 -0.69 7.43
N PHE A 65 -0.78 -1.77 6.72
CA PHE A 65 -1.28 -3.00 7.34
C PHE A 65 -0.24 -3.62 8.26
N VAL A 66 1.00 -3.75 7.79
CA VAL A 66 2.15 -4.19 8.62
C VAL A 66 2.34 -3.28 9.83
N LYS A 67 2.27 -1.95 9.65
CA LYS A 67 2.33 -0.97 10.76
C LYS A 67 1.26 -1.25 11.82
N ARG A 68 0.02 -1.53 11.41
CA ARG A 68 -1.10 -1.84 12.33
C ARG A 68 -0.85 -3.14 13.09
N LEU A 69 -0.30 -4.18 12.45
CA LEU A 69 0.04 -5.42 13.14
C LEU A 69 1.13 -5.22 14.20
N PHE A 70 2.17 -4.43 13.92
CA PHE A 70 3.16 -4.06 14.95
C PHE A 70 2.56 -3.23 16.09
N LYS A 71 1.58 -2.35 15.79
CA LYS A 71 0.88 -1.56 16.82
C LYS A 71 0.08 -2.40 17.82
N THR A 72 -0.27 -3.65 17.50
CA THR A 72 -0.92 -4.57 18.46
C THR A 72 0.08 -5.27 19.38
N GLY A 73 1.36 -4.90 19.37
CA GLY A 73 2.40 -5.53 20.19
C GLY A 73 3.01 -6.81 19.60
N ARG A 74 2.67 -7.17 18.35
CA ARG A 74 3.23 -8.36 17.69
C ARG A 74 4.71 -8.14 17.35
N ASN A 75 5.52 -9.18 17.54
CA ASN A 75 6.89 -9.22 17.07
C ASN A 75 6.95 -9.54 15.56
N GLU A 76 8.15 -9.46 14.97
CA GLU A 76 8.33 -9.61 13.53
C GLU A 76 7.88 -10.97 12.99
N LEU A 77 8.21 -12.06 13.70
CA LEU A 77 7.84 -13.42 13.30
C LEU A 77 6.32 -13.61 13.34
N GLU A 78 5.66 -13.07 14.35
CA GLU A 78 4.19 -13.10 14.47
C GLU A 78 3.51 -12.33 13.32
N VAL A 79 4.05 -11.17 12.94
CA VAL A 79 3.53 -10.39 11.81
C VAL A 79 3.71 -11.16 10.50
N ILE A 80 4.88 -11.76 10.26
CA ILE A 80 5.14 -12.58 9.07
C ILE A 80 4.17 -13.76 9.00
N ASN A 81 4.04 -14.53 10.09
CA ASN A 81 3.14 -15.68 10.17
C ASN A 81 1.68 -15.27 9.95
N TYR A 82 1.26 -14.13 10.51
CA TYR A 82 -0.08 -13.61 10.28
C TYR A 82 -0.35 -13.35 8.80
N ILE A 83 0.56 -12.67 8.11
CA ILE A 83 0.40 -12.35 6.68
C ILE A 83 0.41 -13.62 5.83
N LEU A 84 1.26 -14.60 6.16
CA LEU A 84 1.29 -15.89 5.47
C LEU A 84 -0.02 -16.67 5.61
N GLN A 85 -0.66 -16.60 6.78
CA GLN A 85 -1.89 -17.34 7.07
C GLN A 85 -3.15 -16.65 6.53
N TYR A 86 -3.27 -15.34 6.72
CA TYR A 86 -4.52 -14.60 6.47
C TYR A 86 -4.48 -13.71 5.23
N GLN A 87 -3.29 -13.53 4.63
CA GLN A 87 -3.03 -12.57 3.56
C GLN A 87 -3.36 -11.12 3.97
N ILE A 88 -2.96 -10.17 3.14
CA ILE A 88 -3.36 -8.77 3.34
C ILE A 88 -4.69 -8.58 2.61
N PRO A 89 -5.77 -8.16 3.28
CA PRO A 89 -7.05 -7.93 2.62
C PRO A 89 -6.89 -6.84 1.58
N GLU A 90 -7.51 -6.99 0.41
CA GLU A 90 -7.52 -5.92 -0.58
C GLU A 90 -8.18 -4.67 0.01
N PRO A 91 -7.64 -3.47 -0.25
CA PRO A 91 -8.33 -2.26 0.16
C PRO A 91 -9.70 -2.28 -0.52
N LEU A 92 -10.77 -2.21 0.28
CA LEU A 92 -12.10 -1.88 -0.24
C LEU A 92 -11.90 -0.65 -1.11
N GLU A 93 -12.29 -0.73 -2.39
CA GLU A 93 -12.15 0.39 -3.30
C GLU A 93 -12.72 1.60 -2.55
N PRO A 94 -11.98 2.73 -2.47
CA PRO A 94 -12.64 3.95 -2.05
C PRO A 94 -13.84 4.05 -2.99
N GLU A 95 -15.06 4.05 -2.46
CA GLU A 95 -16.25 4.27 -3.27
C GLU A 95 -15.89 5.43 -4.17
N ASP A 96 -15.79 5.16 -5.47
CA ASP A 96 -15.72 6.21 -6.47
C ASP A 96 -17.03 6.96 -6.23
N ASN A 97 -16.99 7.97 -5.36
CA ASN A 97 -17.84 9.13 -5.47
C ASN A 97 -17.40 9.76 -6.80
N PHE A 98 -17.78 9.11 -7.90
CA PHE A 98 -18.41 9.78 -9.01
C PHE A 98 -19.41 10.73 -8.35
N ASN A 99 -18.93 11.93 -8.00
CA ASN A 99 -19.71 13.10 -8.26
C ASN A 99 -20.07 12.95 -9.72
N SER A 100 -21.28 12.41 -9.89
CA SER A 100 -22.12 12.73 -11.00
C SER A 100 -22.20 14.25 -10.99
N ASP A 101 -21.23 14.88 -11.66
CA ASP A 101 -21.49 16.06 -12.49
C ASP A 101 -22.46 15.59 -13.60
N ARG A 102 -23.65 15.17 -13.15
CA ARG A 102 -24.89 15.46 -13.82
C ARG A 102 -24.94 16.97 -13.78
N ASP A 103 -24.38 17.60 -14.80
CA ASP A 103 -24.88 18.83 -15.39
C ASP A 103 -26.35 18.62 -15.82
N ILE A 104 -27.21 18.36 -14.83
CA ILE A 104 -28.65 18.50 -14.90
C ILE A 104 -28.92 19.68 -13.98
N LEU A 105 -28.88 20.87 -14.58
CA LEU A 105 -29.61 22.12 -14.25
C LEU A 105 -28.72 23.35 -14.46
N SER A 106 -28.73 23.85 -15.69
CA SER A 106 -28.80 25.29 -16.00
C SER A 106 -29.44 25.37 -17.39
N SER A 107 -30.75 25.15 -17.47
CA SER A 107 -31.80 26.20 -17.62
C SER A 107 -32.26 26.27 -19.06
#